data_AF-A0A4V5PBM7-F1
#
_entry.id   AF-A0A4V5PBM7-F1
#
_cell.length_a   1.000
_cell.length_b   1.000
_cell.length_c   1.000
_cell.angle_alpha   90.00
_cell.angle_beta   90.00
_cell.angle_gamma   90.00
#
_symmetry.space_group_name_H-M   'P 1'
#
loop_
_entity.id
_entity.type
_entity.pdbx_description
1 polymer ?
#
loop_
_entity_poly.entity_id
_entity_poly.type
_entity_poly.pdbx_seq_one_letter_code
_entity_poly.pdbx_strand_id
1 'polypeptide(L)' 'MVSGKYVLGYKQTLKMIRQGKVNLVLLANNGPALRKSELEYYTMLAKTGVRHYSGNNIELGTA' A
#
# COMPACT_ATOMS: atom_id res chain seq x y z
N MET A 1 10.63 -8.29 2.60
CA MET A 1 9.41 -9.10 2.60
C MET A 1 9.79 -10.57 2.54
N VAL A 2 10.38 -11.10 3.62
CA VAL A 2 10.92 -12.47 3.61
C VAL A 2 10.00 -13.47 4.36
N SER A 3 9.03 -13.00 5.13
CA SER A 3 8.00 -13.87 5.73
C SER A 3 6.64 -13.16 5.85
N GLY A 4 5.59 -13.71 5.24
CA GLY A 4 4.21 -13.21 5.29
C GLY A 4 3.51 -13.19 3.93
N LYS A 5 2.18 -13.08 3.92
CA LYS A 5 1.40 -12.89 2.68
C LYS A 5 1.33 -11.40 2.36
N TYR A 6 1.91 -11.01 1.23
CA TYR A 6 1.89 -9.63 0.78
C TYR A 6 1.47 -9.53 -0.69
N VAL A 7 1.10 -8.32 -1.08
CA VAL A 7 0.70 -7.97 -2.44
C VAL A 7 1.41 -6.67 -2.80
N LEU A 8 2.03 -6.64 -3.97
CA LEU A 8 2.70 -5.47 -4.52
C LEU A 8 1.92 -4.92 -5.71
N GLY A 9 2.01 -3.61 -5.89
CA GLY A 9 1.42 -2.91 -7.03
C GLY A 9 0.03 -2.32 -6.75
N TYR A 10 -0.15 -1.08 -7.20
CA TYR A 10 -1.31 -0.25 -6.90
C TYR A 10 -2.68 -0.91 -7.21
N LYS A 11 -2.87 -1.49 -8.41
CA LYS A 11 -4.16 -2.10 -8.81
C LYS A 11 -4.55 -3.27 -7.93
N GLN A 12 -3.58 -4.10 -7.56
CA GLN A 12 -3.82 -5.29 -6.75
C GLN A 12 -4.05 -4.91 -5.29
N THR A 13 -3.30 -3.95 -4.76
CA THR A 13 -3.53 -3.37 -3.43
C THR A 13 -4.95 -2.80 -3.32
N LEU A 14 -5.40 -2.02 -4.31
CA LEU A 14 -6.77 -1.48 -4.35
C LEU A 14 -7.84 -2.57 -4.34
N LYS A 15 -7.62 -3.67 -5.09
CA LYS A 15 -8.51 -4.84 -5.08
C LYS A 15 -8.57 -5.49 -3.69
N MET A 16 -7.43 -5.65 -3.03
CA MET A 16 -7.36 -6.29 -1.71
C MET A 16 -7.96 -5.43 -0.61
N ILE A 17 -7.76 -4.10 -0.65
CA ILE A 17 -8.40 -3.15 0.28
C ILE A 17 -9.92 -3.25 0.17
N ARG A 18 -10.46 -3.23 -1.07
CA ARG A 18 -11.91 -3.38 -1.30
C ARG A 18 -12.48 -4.72 -0.84
N GLN A 19 -11.65 -5.76 -0.76
CA GLN A 19 -12.03 -7.07 -0.22
C GLN A 19 -11.92 -7.15 1.31
N GLY A 20 -11.40 -6.12 1.98
CA GLY A 20 -11.18 -6.12 3.43
C GLY A 20 -10.12 -7.11 3.92
N LYS A 21 -9.21 -7.55 3.03
CA LYS A 21 -8.17 -8.56 3.35
C LYS A 21 -6.80 -7.96 3.68
N VAL A 22 -6.75 -6.66 3.93
CA VAL A 22 -5.49 -5.92 4.15
C VAL A 22 -5.47 -5.41 5.58
N ASN A 23 -4.36 -5.66 6.28
CA ASN A 23 -4.16 -5.20 7.65
C ASN A 23 -3.25 -3.95 7.69
N LEU A 24 -2.35 -3.82 6.71
CA LEU A 24 -1.39 -2.72 6.60
C LEU A 24 -1.11 -2.41 5.13
N VAL A 25 -1.05 -1.12 4.78
CA VAL A 25 -0.61 -0.62 3.48
C VAL A 25 0.66 0.21 3.65
N LEU A 26 1.65 -0.08 2.81
CA LEU A 26 2.88 0.70 2.70
C LEU A 26 2.85 1.53 1.42
N LEU A 27 3.13 2.83 1.54
CA LEU A 27 3.19 3.76 0.42
C LEU A 27 4.63 4.24 0.20
N ALA A 28 5.18 3.99 -0.99
CA ALA A 28 6.48 4.52 -1.37
C ALA A 28 6.44 6.05 -1.51
N ASN A 29 7.53 6.71 -1.16
CA ASN A 29 7.61 8.17 -1.15
C ASN A 29 7.44 8.78 -2.56
N ASN A 30 8.10 8.16 -3.55
CA ASN A 30 8.13 8.62 -4.95
C ASN A 30 6.85 8.32 -5.76
N GLY A 31 5.81 7.74 -5.14
CA GLY A 31 4.53 7.50 -5.80
C GLY A 31 3.80 8.81 -6.17
N PRO A 32 3.05 8.85 -7.29
CA PRO A 32 2.25 10.02 -7.66
C PRO A 32 1.26 10.41 -6.55
N ALA A 33 1.15 11.71 -6.24
CA ALA A 33 0.32 12.23 -5.15
C ALA A 33 -1.14 11.73 -5.23
N LEU A 34 -1.76 11.81 -6.42
CA LEU A 34 -3.14 11.37 -6.62
C LEU A 34 -3.37 9.89 -6.24
N ARG A 35 -2.41 9.01 -6.58
CA ARG A 35 -2.52 7.57 -6.25
C ARG A 35 -2.30 7.29 -4.77
N LYS A 36 -1.46 8.09 -4.10
CA LYS A 36 -1.27 8.00 -2.65
C LYS A 36 -2.54 8.40 -1.91
N SER A 37 -3.12 9.55 -2.27
CA SER A 37 -4.38 10.04 -1.68
C SER A 37 -5.55 9.09 -1.92
N GLU A 38 -5.63 8.49 -3.11
CA GLU A 38 -6.66 7.48 -3.38
C GLU A 38 -6.49 6.22 -2.52
N LEU A 39 -5.26 5.68 -2.41
CA LEU A 39 -5.00 4.53 -1.55
C LEU A 39 -5.31 4.86 -0.08
N GLU A 40 -4.87 6.02 0.42
CA GLU A 40 -5.15 6.52 1.76
C GLU A 40 -6.65 6.60 2.04
N TYR A 41 -7.41 7.15 1.10
CA TYR A 41 -8.87 7.24 1.20
C TYR A 41 -9.51 5.85 1.33
N TYR A 42 -9.16 4.91 0.46
CA TYR A 42 -9.71 3.56 0.53
C TYR A 42 -9.27 2.79 1.80
N THR A 43 -8.04 2.98 2.25
CA THR A 43 -7.58 2.38 3.52
C THR A 43 -8.28 2.96 4.74
N MET A 44 -8.59 4.26 4.72
CA MET A 44 -9.37 4.91 5.77
C MET A 44 -10.78 4.31 5.85
N LEU A 45 -11.45 4.13 4.71
CA LEU A 45 -12.75 3.46 4.65
C LEU A 45 -12.69 2.01 5.14
N ALA A 46 -11.61 1.29 4.79
CA ALA A 46 -11.38 -0.09 5.21
C ALA A 46 -10.86 -0.23 6.65
N LYS A 47 -10.68 0.89 7.38
CA LYS A 47 -10.10 0.92 8.74
C LYS A 47 -8.75 0.18 8.83
N THR A 48 -7.95 0.30 7.78
CA THR A 48 -6.65 -0.37 7.64
C THR A 48 -5.52 0.60 8.00
N GLY A 49 -4.44 0.09 8.60
CA GLY A 49 -3.27 0.90 8.89
C GLY A 49 -2.53 1.34 7.61
N VAL A 50 -2.05 2.58 7.58
CA VAL A 50 -1.20 3.11 6.50
C VAL A 50 0.14 3.55 7.08
N ARG A 51 1.23 3.15 6.42
CA ARG A 51 2.60 3.59 6.75
C ARG A 51 3.24 4.18 5.51
N HIS A 52 3.69 5.43 5.62
CA HIS A 52 4.54 6.02 4.60
C HIS A 52 5.94 5.45 4.72
N TYR A 53 6.42 4.85 3.64
CA TYR A 53 7.79 4.38 3.52
C TYR A 53 8.65 5.51 2.96
N SER A 54 9.74 5.84 3.67
CA SER A 54 10.62 6.97 3.30
C SER A 54 11.38 6.74 1.99
N GLY A 55 11.61 5.47 1.62
CA GLY A 55 12.32 5.10 0.40
C GLY A 55 11.46 5.08 -0.86
N ASN A 56 12.07 4.72 -1.98
CA ASN A 56 11.42 4.65 -3.28
C ASN A 56 10.74 3.28 -3.52
N ASN A 57 10.00 3.18 -4.61
CA ASN A 57 9.30 1.95 -5.01
C ASN A 57 10.22 0.78 -5.38
N ILE A 58 11.45 1.04 -5.82
CA ILE A 58 12.44 0.00 -6.17
C ILE A 58 12.97 -0.64 -4.89
N GLU A 59 13.39 0.18 -3.92
CA GLU A 59 13.82 -0.23 -2.59
C GLU A 59 12.70 -1.00 -1.88
N LEU A 60 11.48 -0.47 -1.91
CA LEU A 60 10.31 -1.13 -1.31
C LEU A 60 10.00 -2.49 -1.95
N GLY A 61 10.23 -2.63 -3.26
CA GLY A 61 10.00 -3.89 -3.99
C GLY A 61 11.13 -4.91 -3.82
N THR A 62 12.33 -4.46 -3.45
CA THR A 62 13.51 -5.32 -3.23
C THR A 62 13.60 -5.78 -1.79
N ALA A 63 13.09 -4.98 -0.85
CA ALA A 63 13.09 -5.24 0.58
C ALA A 63 12.26 -6.47 0.94
#